data_AF-A0A6A5HGN8-F1
#
_entry.id   AF-A0A6A5HGN8-F1
#
_cell.length_a   1.000
_cell.length_b   1.000
_cell.length_c   1.000
_cell.angle_alpha   90.00
_cell.angle_beta   90.00
_cell.angle_gamma   90.00
#
_symmetry.space_group_name_H-M   'P 1'
#
loop_
_entity.id
_entity.type
_entity.pdbx_description
1 polymer ?
#
loop_
_entity_poly.entity_id
_entity_poly.type
_entity_poly.pdbx_seq_one_letter_code
_entity_poly.pdbx_strand_id
1 'polypeptide(L)'
;MSALYYKKLRKQQNPDVSSSEDSDSDEEIPKKKLKSQSKPQEFEDDDDLFVVDRTGNGEAPKEGDFHTLDLLGSNHLEPYEMDKDLKEILEKSVVGPKFEKDFQPQSRLLGRNAAARLRKAEREKTKGANWFNLPATELTDEHKRDLEFLQMRSTLDPLAHYRRNDRSVLPKYFQVGKVVDAPEDFYSSRMLKKERKKTMVDEILHNEESLSKAKKKYAEIRQKEQTKRRGAFQRFGNRKSHKQQRESKMKNKKK
;
A
#
# COMPACT_ATOMS: atom_id res chain seq x y z
N MET A 1 7.64 42.16 -32.77
CA MET A 1 9.06 41.91 -32.44
C MET A 1 9.23 40.43 -32.14
N SER A 2 9.84 39.68 -33.06
CA SER A 2 9.75 38.22 -33.14
C SER A 2 10.63 37.50 -32.11
N ALA A 3 10.21 36.29 -31.71
CA ALA A 3 10.90 35.41 -30.75
C ALA A 3 12.36 35.07 -31.12
N LEU A 4 12.74 35.30 -32.38
CA LEU A 4 14.11 35.15 -32.88
C LEU A 4 15.06 36.21 -32.30
N TYR A 5 14.54 37.41 -31.96
CA TYR A 5 15.34 38.50 -31.38
C TYR A 5 15.85 38.14 -29.97
N TYR A 6 15.00 37.53 -29.13
CA TYR A 6 15.38 37.13 -27.77
C TYR A 6 16.34 35.93 -27.73
N LYS A 7 16.26 35.01 -28.71
CA LYS A 7 17.21 33.89 -28.83
C LYS A 7 18.63 34.37 -29.18
N LYS A 8 18.74 35.41 -30.01
CA LYS A 8 20.03 36.00 -30.39
C LYS A 8 20.66 36.80 -29.24
N LEU A 9 19.84 37.51 -28.45
CA LEU A 9 20.29 38.23 -27.26
C LEU A 9 20.85 37.29 -26.16
N ARG A 10 20.21 36.14 -25.96
CA ARG A 10 20.62 35.19 -24.91
C ARG A 10 21.95 34.49 -25.20
N LYS A 11 22.29 34.31 -26.47
CA LYS A 11 23.56 33.70 -26.92
C LYS A 11 24.76 34.65 -26.79
N GLN A 12 24.52 35.96 -26.70
CA GLN A 12 25.60 36.94 -26.50
C GLN A 12 25.91 37.23 -25.03
N GLN A 13 25.06 36.79 -24.10
CA GLN A 13 25.25 37.08 -22.67
C GLN A 13 26.07 36.04 -21.90
N ASN A 14 26.35 34.84 -22.44
CA ASN A 14 27.20 33.83 -21.78
C ASN A 14 27.90 32.93 -22.82
N PRO A 15 29.18 33.20 -23.17
CA PRO A 15 29.93 32.37 -24.10
C PRO A 15 30.60 31.12 -23.46
N ASP A 16 30.71 31.03 -22.13
CA ASP A 16 31.53 30.00 -21.48
C ASP A 16 30.75 29.16 -20.46
N VAL A 17 30.11 28.06 -20.90
CA VAL A 17 29.99 26.81 -20.13
C VAL A 17 29.91 25.65 -21.12
N SER A 18 31.10 25.19 -21.54
CA SER A 18 31.38 23.86 -22.11
C SER A 18 31.21 22.83 -20.97
N SER A 19 30.36 21.81 -21.08
CA SER A 19 30.60 20.52 -21.78
C SER A 19 32.00 19.95 -21.54
N SER A 20 32.12 19.01 -20.60
CA SER A 20 33.17 18.00 -20.55
C SER A 20 32.64 16.76 -19.81
N GLU A 21 32.64 15.65 -20.53
CA GLU A 21 32.34 14.29 -20.10
C GLU A 21 33.48 13.76 -19.21
N ASP A 22 33.16 12.92 -18.22
CA ASP A 22 33.96 11.72 -17.91
C ASP A 22 33.16 10.73 -17.06
N SER A 23 33.41 9.46 -17.38
CA SER A 23 32.68 8.22 -17.07
C SER A 23 32.67 7.80 -15.60
N ASP A 24 31.59 7.14 -15.15
CA ASP A 24 31.71 5.77 -14.61
C ASP A 24 30.37 5.00 -14.59
N SER A 25 30.52 3.69 -14.61
CA SER A 25 29.66 2.59 -15.07
C SER A 25 28.67 2.09 -14.01
N ASP A 26 27.50 1.56 -14.43
CA ASP A 26 27.06 0.17 -14.15
C ASP A 26 25.61 -0.11 -14.60
N GLU A 27 25.55 -0.81 -15.74
CA GLU A 27 24.63 -1.84 -16.24
C GLU A 27 23.09 -1.75 -16.03
N GLU A 28 22.41 -1.45 -17.14
CA GLU A 28 20.99 -1.77 -17.38
C GLU A 28 20.80 -3.27 -17.75
N ILE A 29 19.93 -3.96 -17.01
CA ILE A 29 19.52 -5.34 -17.34
C ILE A 29 18.44 -5.31 -18.45
N PRO A 30 18.63 -6.00 -19.59
CA PRO A 30 17.65 -6.04 -20.67
C PRO A 30 16.47 -6.98 -20.39
N LYS A 31 15.26 -6.48 -20.65
CA LYS A 31 13.99 -7.23 -20.59
C LYS A 31 13.93 -8.27 -21.73
N LYS A 32 13.97 -9.57 -21.40
CA LYS A 32 13.68 -10.65 -22.36
C LYS A 32 12.26 -11.17 -22.16
N LYS A 33 11.41 -11.03 -23.19
CA LYS A 33 10.09 -11.68 -23.28
C LYS A 33 10.30 -13.17 -23.54
N LEU A 34 9.81 -14.04 -22.66
CA LEU A 34 9.61 -15.47 -22.97
C LEU A 34 8.12 -15.79 -23.04
N LYS A 35 7.76 -16.40 -24.17
CA LYS A 35 6.45 -16.91 -24.53
C LYS A 35 6.45 -18.39 -24.15
N SER A 36 5.71 -18.78 -23.11
CA SER A 36 5.54 -20.19 -22.75
C SER A 36 4.24 -20.72 -23.35
N GLN A 37 4.36 -21.53 -24.40
CA GLN A 37 3.34 -22.49 -24.80
C GLN A 37 3.70 -23.83 -24.14
N SER A 38 2.82 -24.36 -23.30
CA SER A 38 2.97 -25.67 -22.68
C SER A 38 2.31 -26.74 -23.55
N LYS A 39 3.08 -27.75 -23.96
CA LYS A 39 2.61 -29.12 -24.22
C LYS A 39 3.40 -30.06 -23.31
N PRO A 40 2.79 -31.11 -22.73
CA PRO A 40 3.50 -32.07 -21.87
C PRO A 40 4.27 -33.09 -22.70
N GLN A 41 5.48 -33.45 -22.23
CA GLN A 41 6.22 -34.63 -22.66
C GLN A 41 6.37 -35.54 -21.43
N GLU A 42 5.89 -36.77 -21.59
CA GLU A 42 6.05 -37.89 -20.67
C GLU A 42 7.54 -38.31 -20.69
N PHE A 43 8.10 -38.53 -19.49
CA PHE A 43 9.36 -39.23 -19.31
C PHE A 43 9.10 -40.36 -18.32
N GLU A 44 9.41 -41.57 -18.76
CA GLU A 44 9.33 -42.83 -18.03
C GLU A 44 10.50 -42.90 -17.04
N ASP A 45 10.20 -43.24 -15.78
CA ASP A 45 11.19 -43.49 -14.73
C ASP A 45 11.62 -44.96 -14.82
N ASP A 46 12.73 -45.23 -15.48
CA ASP A 46 13.53 -46.45 -15.27
C ASP A 46 14.71 -46.06 -14.38
N ASP A 47 14.81 -46.67 -13.20
CA ASP A 47 16.10 -47.03 -12.57
C ASP A 47 15.85 -47.88 -11.30
N ASP A 48 15.94 -49.20 -11.50
CA ASP A 48 16.05 -50.24 -10.48
C ASP A 48 17.37 -50.13 -9.71
N LEU A 49 17.32 -49.57 -8.50
CA LEU A 49 18.45 -49.49 -7.58
C LEU A 49 18.32 -50.54 -6.48
N PHE A 50 18.49 -51.83 -6.76
CA PHE A 50 18.97 -52.85 -5.79
C PHE A 50 19.33 -54.17 -6.50
N VAL A 51 20.56 -54.29 -6.98
CA VAL A 51 21.19 -55.59 -7.26
C VAL A 51 21.98 -55.99 -6.01
N VAL A 52 21.51 -57.02 -5.31
CA VAL A 52 22.29 -57.70 -4.26
C VAL A 52 22.70 -59.06 -4.81
N ASP A 53 23.99 -59.19 -5.11
CA ASP A 53 24.62 -60.44 -5.51
C ASP A 53 24.47 -61.51 -4.41
N ARG A 54 23.94 -62.69 -4.79
CA ARG A 54 24.10 -63.93 -4.01
C ARG A 54 24.66 -65.02 -4.90
N THR A 55 25.99 -65.10 -4.98
CA THR A 55 26.70 -66.32 -5.36
C THR A 55 27.09 -67.06 -4.08
N GLY A 56 26.48 -68.21 -3.84
CA GLY A 56 26.75 -69.01 -2.65
C GLY A 56 25.83 -70.21 -2.54
N ASN A 57 26.31 -71.35 -3.02
CA ASN A 57 25.67 -72.66 -2.93
C ASN A 57 25.49 -73.04 -1.45
N GLY A 58 24.25 -73.17 -0.99
CA GLY A 58 23.90 -73.50 0.39
C GLY A 58 22.45 -73.96 0.50
N GLU A 59 22.29 -75.28 0.59
CA GLU A 59 21.19 -76.09 1.13
C GLU A 59 19.79 -75.46 1.25
N ALA A 60 18.83 -76.09 0.54
CA ALA A 60 17.41 -75.75 0.57
C ALA A 60 16.83 -75.74 2.01
N PRO A 61 16.20 -74.65 2.46
CA PRO A 61 15.39 -74.70 3.67
C PRO A 61 14.12 -75.50 3.39
N LYS A 62 13.85 -76.42 4.31
CA LYS A 62 12.69 -77.33 4.35
C LYS A 62 11.39 -76.56 4.15
N GLU A 63 10.50 -77.14 3.34
CA GLU A 63 9.12 -76.72 3.13
C GLU A 63 8.45 -76.51 4.49
N GLY A 64 8.23 -75.25 4.85
CA GLY A 64 7.25 -74.89 5.87
C GLY A 64 5.88 -74.91 5.21
N ASP A 65 4.92 -75.57 5.86
CA ASP A 65 3.51 -75.60 5.46
C ASP A 65 2.95 -74.16 5.48
N PHE A 66 3.11 -73.43 4.37
CA PHE A 66 2.35 -72.23 4.11
C PHE A 66 1.02 -72.66 3.52
N HIS A 67 -0.04 -72.65 4.32
CA HIS A 67 -1.40 -72.70 3.78
C HIS A 67 -1.57 -71.54 2.81
N THR A 68 -1.60 -71.86 1.51
CA THR A 68 -2.01 -70.94 0.46
C THR A 68 -3.50 -70.67 0.65
N LEU A 69 -3.82 -69.52 1.26
CA LEU A 69 -5.19 -69.01 1.27
C LEU A 69 -5.56 -68.60 -0.16
N ASP A 70 -6.62 -69.21 -0.67
CA ASP A 70 -7.13 -69.09 -2.03
C ASP A 70 -7.31 -67.63 -2.48
N LEU A 71 -6.56 -67.23 -3.50
CA LEU A 71 -6.58 -65.89 -4.11
C LEU A 71 -7.72 -65.71 -5.13
N LEU A 72 -8.88 -66.31 -4.88
CA LEU A 72 -10.06 -66.26 -5.77
C LEU A 72 -11.41 -66.17 -5.01
N GLY A 73 -11.38 -65.91 -3.69
CA GLY A 73 -12.56 -65.52 -2.92
C GLY A 73 -12.62 -64.01 -2.78
N SER A 74 -13.74 -63.40 -3.14
CA SER A 74 -14.09 -62.02 -2.79
C SER A 74 -14.21 -61.87 -1.27
N ASN A 75 -13.07 -61.82 -0.59
CA ASN A 75 -12.97 -61.41 0.79
C ASN A 75 -13.17 -59.89 0.78
N HIS A 76 -14.42 -59.47 0.89
CA HIS A 76 -14.71 -58.24 1.61
C HIS A 76 -13.88 -58.34 2.89
N LEU A 77 -12.88 -57.47 3.04
CA LEU A 77 -12.13 -57.38 4.28
C LEU A 77 -13.18 -57.07 5.34
N GLU A 78 -13.54 -58.06 6.16
CA GLU A 78 -14.40 -57.84 7.30
C GLU A 78 -13.80 -56.68 8.09
N PRO A 79 -14.62 -55.70 8.57
CA PRO A 79 -14.10 -54.60 9.35
C PRO A 79 -13.29 -55.18 10.51
N TYR A 80 -11.98 -54.96 10.49
CA TYR A 80 -11.11 -55.46 11.54
C TYR A 80 -11.52 -54.80 12.86
N GLU A 81 -12.25 -55.53 13.69
CA GLU A 81 -12.62 -55.10 15.03
C GLU A 81 -11.38 -55.22 15.90
N MET A 82 -10.69 -54.09 16.14
CA MET A 82 -9.57 -54.06 17.07
C MET A 82 -10.03 -54.62 18.43
N ASP A 83 -9.26 -55.57 18.97
CA ASP A 83 -9.51 -56.15 20.29
C ASP A 83 -9.65 -55.06 21.35
N LYS A 84 -10.53 -55.28 22.33
CA LYS A 84 -10.84 -54.30 23.39
C LYS A 84 -9.58 -53.88 24.15
N ASP A 85 -8.70 -54.83 24.40
CA ASP A 85 -7.44 -54.63 25.11
C ASP A 85 -6.48 -53.76 24.30
N LEU A 86 -6.44 -53.94 22.97
CA LEU A 86 -5.64 -53.11 22.07
C LEU A 86 -6.17 -51.68 21.99
N LYS A 87 -7.50 -51.50 21.97
CA LYS A 87 -8.12 -50.15 22.03
C LYS A 87 -7.75 -49.45 23.33
N GLU A 88 -7.81 -50.15 24.47
CA GLU A 88 -7.46 -49.59 25.77
C GLU A 88 -5.97 -49.21 25.87
N ILE A 89 -5.07 -50.01 25.30
CA ILE A 89 -3.64 -49.70 25.21
C ILE A 89 -3.39 -48.47 24.32
N LEU A 90 -4.07 -48.37 23.18
CA LEU A 90 -3.92 -47.27 22.23
C LEU A 90 -4.46 -45.95 22.79
N GLU A 91 -5.57 -45.99 23.54
CA GLU A 91 -6.10 -44.83 24.27
C GLU A 91 -5.17 -44.34 25.39
N LYS A 92 -4.44 -45.25 26.04
CA LYS A 92 -3.43 -44.93 27.07
C LYS A 92 -2.08 -44.51 26.50
N SER A 93 -1.89 -44.64 25.18
CA SER A 93 -0.62 -44.31 24.52
C SER A 93 -0.36 -42.81 24.51
N VAL A 94 0.92 -42.43 24.47
CA VAL A 94 1.37 -41.03 24.39
C VAL A 94 0.98 -40.40 23.03
N VAL A 95 0.76 -41.22 22.00
CA VAL A 95 0.50 -40.82 20.60
C VAL A 95 -1.00 -40.97 20.28
N GLY A 96 -1.86 -40.38 21.11
CA GLY A 96 -3.31 -40.36 20.87
C GLY A 96 -3.77 -39.25 19.90
N PRO A 97 -5.09 -39.12 19.63
CA PRO A 97 -5.64 -38.06 18.78
C PRO A 97 -5.36 -36.64 19.29
N LYS A 98 -5.06 -36.49 20.59
CA LYS A 98 -4.58 -35.23 21.18
C LYS A 98 -3.14 -34.93 20.77
N PHE A 99 -2.26 -35.94 20.81
CA PHE A 99 -0.91 -35.82 20.29
C PHE A 99 -0.93 -35.47 18.81
N GLU A 100 -1.78 -36.11 18.00
CA GLU A 100 -1.93 -35.69 16.60
C GLU A 100 -2.36 -34.22 16.47
N LYS A 101 -3.26 -33.69 17.31
CA LYS A 101 -3.62 -32.25 17.22
C LYS A 101 -2.48 -31.31 17.61
N ASP A 102 -1.64 -31.72 18.55
CA ASP A 102 -0.49 -30.94 19.03
C ASP A 102 0.75 -31.10 18.13
N PHE A 103 0.90 -32.26 17.46
CA PHE A 103 2.07 -32.68 16.69
C PHE A 103 1.82 -32.81 15.18
N GLN A 104 0.57 -32.71 14.69
CA GLN A 104 0.31 -32.34 13.30
C GLN A 104 1.09 -31.06 13.11
N PRO A 105 2.15 -31.04 12.29
CA PRO A 105 2.90 -29.82 12.09
C PRO A 105 1.89 -28.81 11.57
N GLN A 106 1.53 -27.84 12.41
CA GLN A 106 0.58 -26.78 12.06
C GLN A 106 1.08 -25.93 10.88
N SER A 107 2.24 -26.25 10.32
CA SER A 107 2.50 -25.98 8.92
C SER A 107 1.72 -26.97 8.05
N ARG A 108 0.61 -26.50 7.47
CA ARG A 108 0.40 -26.78 6.04
C ARG A 108 1.78 -26.67 5.40
N LEU A 109 2.25 -27.70 4.69
CA LEU A 109 3.50 -27.65 3.92
C LEU A 109 3.33 -26.60 2.82
N LEU A 110 3.35 -25.33 3.24
CA LEU A 110 3.30 -24.17 2.40
C LEU A 110 4.61 -24.21 1.67
N GLY A 111 4.54 -24.34 0.35
CA GLY A 111 5.74 -24.24 -0.49
C GLY A 111 6.54 -23.00 -0.10
N ARG A 112 7.87 -23.06 -0.26
CA ARG A 112 8.81 -22.01 0.20
C ARG A 112 8.34 -20.59 -0.17
N ASN A 113 7.77 -20.44 -1.37
CA ASN A 113 7.20 -19.18 -1.86
C ASN A 113 5.95 -18.73 -1.11
N ALA A 114 5.04 -19.64 -0.78
CA ALA A 114 3.84 -19.35 0.00
C ALA A 114 4.21 -18.93 1.42
N ALA A 115 5.16 -19.63 2.06
CA ALA A 115 5.68 -19.26 3.38
C ALA A 115 6.39 -17.88 3.35
N ALA A 116 7.20 -17.61 2.32
CA ALA A 116 7.84 -16.31 2.13
C ALA A 116 6.82 -15.17 1.95
N ARG A 117 5.73 -15.42 1.21
CA ARG A 117 4.62 -14.46 1.02
C ARG A 117 3.91 -14.17 2.33
N LEU A 118 3.63 -15.18 3.16
CA LEU A 118 3.01 -14.97 4.48
C LEU A 118 3.92 -14.15 5.40
N ARG A 119 5.21 -14.48 5.50
CA ARG A 119 6.19 -13.68 6.27
C ARG A 119 6.31 -12.25 5.76
N LYS A 120 6.17 -12.03 4.46
CA LYS A 120 6.16 -10.68 3.87
C LYS A 120 4.89 -9.92 4.27
N ALA A 121 3.72 -10.57 4.18
CA ALA A 121 2.45 -9.98 4.61
C ALA A 121 2.45 -9.63 6.10
N GLU A 122 2.98 -10.50 6.97
CA GLU A 122 3.15 -10.24 8.39
C GLU A 122 4.08 -9.04 8.66
N ARG A 123 5.22 -8.97 7.95
CA ARG A 123 6.11 -7.81 8.03
C ARG A 123 5.46 -6.54 7.52
N GLU A 124 4.60 -6.60 6.50
CA GLU A 124 3.92 -5.42 5.97
C GLU A 124 2.81 -4.87 6.87
N LYS A 125 2.34 -5.64 7.86
CA LYS A 125 1.38 -5.18 8.87
C LYS A 125 1.99 -4.19 9.85
N THR A 126 3.30 -4.22 10.05
CA THR A 126 3.98 -3.34 11.01
C THR A 126 5.19 -2.68 10.36
N LYS A 127 5.65 -1.55 10.88
CA LYS A 127 6.88 -0.91 10.39
C LYS A 127 8.16 -1.66 10.84
N GLY A 128 8.02 -2.65 11.73
CA GLY A 128 9.08 -3.49 12.27
C GLY A 128 9.53 -3.10 13.69
N ALA A 129 10.40 -3.92 14.27
CA ALA A 129 10.86 -3.78 15.67
C ALA A 129 11.64 -2.49 15.92
N ASN A 130 12.42 -2.02 14.93
CA ASN A 130 13.17 -0.75 15.01
C ASN A 130 12.26 0.46 15.20
N TRP A 131 10.96 0.33 14.89
CA TRP A 131 9.95 1.37 15.08
C TRP A 131 8.78 0.85 15.92
N PHE A 132 9.11 0.18 17.02
CA PHE A 132 8.17 -0.31 18.05
C PHE A 132 6.93 -1.01 17.50
N ASN A 133 7.08 -1.74 16.38
CA ASN A 133 5.99 -2.44 15.70
C ASN A 133 4.78 -1.55 15.37
N LEU A 134 5.01 -0.30 14.98
CA LEU A 134 3.93 0.63 14.58
C LEU A 134 3.04 -0.03 13.51
N PRO A 135 1.73 -0.16 13.75
CA PRO A 135 0.82 -0.86 12.86
C PRO A 135 0.55 -0.09 11.57
N ALA A 136 0.23 -0.82 10.51
CA ALA A 136 -0.36 -0.28 9.29
C ALA A 136 -1.85 -0.03 9.52
N THR A 137 -2.19 1.16 10.01
CA THR A 137 -3.58 1.56 10.20
C THR A 137 -4.32 1.70 8.88
N GLU A 138 -5.60 1.35 8.88
CA GLU A 138 -6.45 1.49 7.71
C GLU A 138 -6.71 2.97 7.38
N LEU A 139 -6.65 3.29 6.09
CA LEU A 139 -6.97 4.62 5.58
C LEU A 139 -8.49 4.78 5.48
N THR A 140 -9.13 5.07 6.61
CA THR A 140 -10.51 5.55 6.63
C THR A 140 -10.60 6.94 6.01
N ASP A 141 -11.79 7.34 5.56
CA ASP A 141 -11.99 8.66 4.95
C ASP A 141 -11.69 9.81 5.92
N GLU A 142 -11.91 9.60 7.22
CA GLU A 142 -11.58 10.56 8.28
C GLU A 142 -10.07 10.72 8.42
N HIS A 143 -9.33 9.60 8.52
CA HIS A 143 -7.87 9.63 8.61
C HIS A 143 -7.25 10.22 7.35
N LYS A 144 -7.81 9.92 6.18
CA LYS A 144 -7.35 10.51 4.92
C LYS A 144 -7.49 12.03 4.92
N ARG A 145 -8.65 12.55 5.36
CA ARG A 145 -8.88 14.00 5.49
C ARG A 145 -7.87 14.65 6.44
N ASP A 146 -7.64 14.06 7.61
CA ASP A 146 -6.67 14.59 8.58
C ASP A 146 -5.23 14.55 8.05
N LEU A 147 -4.84 13.50 7.33
CA LEU A 147 -3.49 13.41 6.75
C LEU A 147 -3.29 14.40 5.59
N GLU A 148 -4.28 14.57 4.72
CA GLU A 148 -4.28 15.60 3.67
C GLU A 148 -4.23 17.00 4.29
N PHE A 149 -4.97 17.20 5.37
CA PHE A 149 -4.97 18.43 6.12
C PHE A 149 -3.58 18.77 6.69
N LEU A 150 -2.90 17.78 7.29
CA LEU A 150 -1.51 17.93 7.75
C LEU A 150 -0.56 18.24 6.60
N GLN A 151 -0.78 17.68 5.42
CA GLN A 151 0.03 18.03 4.25
C GLN A 151 -0.14 19.51 3.87
N MET A 152 -1.36 20.04 3.96
CA MET A 152 -1.70 21.43 3.62
C MET A 152 -1.47 22.43 4.77
N ARG A 153 -0.85 22.02 5.88
CA ARG A 153 -0.70 22.84 7.10
C ARG A 153 -0.11 24.24 6.88
N SER A 154 0.73 24.42 5.86
CA SER A 154 1.32 25.72 5.51
C SER A 154 0.32 26.76 5.03
N THR A 155 -0.93 26.36 4.73
CA THR A 155 -1.97 27.26 4.21
C THR A 155 -2.96 27.73 5.29
N LEU A 156 -2.91 27.12 6.48
CA LEU A 156 -3.90 27.33 7.53
C LEU A 156 -3.70 28.65 8.27
N ASP A 157 -2.45 28.91 8.66
CA ASP A 157 -2.07 30.10 9.39
C ASP A 157 -1.09 30.92 8.53
N PRO A 158 -1.40 32.19 8.20
CA PRO A 158 -0.48 33.06 7.49
C PRO A 158 0.78 33.43 8.29
N LEU A 159 0.76 33.26 9.62
CA LEU A 159 1.88 33.63 10.49
C LEU A 159 2.86 32.46 10.65
N ALA A 160 2.35 31.24 10.80
CA ALA A 160 3.16 30.05 10.96
C ALA A 160 3.65 29.49 9.60
N HIS A 161 4.95 29.68 9.32
CA HIS A 161 5.61 29.07 8.17
C HIS A 161 6.25 27.73 8.55
N TYR A 162 5.70 26.64 8.04
CA TYR A 162 6.23 25.28 8.26
C TYR A 162 7.24 24.89 7.18
N ARG A 163 8.12 23.94 7.51
CA ARG A 163 8.96 23.27 6.52
C ARG A 163 8.10 22.49 5.53
N ARG A 164 8.48 22.56 4.25
CA ARG A 164 7.81 21.85 3.15
C ARG A 164 7.87 20.33 3.38
N ASN A 165 6.80 19.63 2.99
CA ASN A 165 6.73 18.18 3.10
C ASN A 165 7.69 17.50 2.13
N ASP A 166 8.35 16.42 2.59
CA ASP A 166 9.30 15.65 1.78
C ASP A 166 8.58 14.76 0.74
N ARG A 167 7.35 14.34 1.03
CA ARG A 167 6.57 13.40 0.20
C ARG A 167 5.16 13.95 -0.03
N SER A 168 4.66 13.76 -1.25
CA SER A 168 3.26 14.04 -1.60
C SER A 168 2.32 12.88 -1.25
N VAL A 169 2.83 11.66 -1.10
CA VAL A 169 2.04 10.47 -0.80
C VAL A 169 1.75 10.38 0.71
N LEU A 170 0.54 9.95 1.06
CA LEU A 170 0.14 9.72 2.45
C LEU A 170 0.96 8.57 3.07
N PRO A 171 1.33 8.66 4.36
CA PRO A 171 2.09 7.62 5.03
C PRO A 171 1.27 6.31 5.17
N LYS A 172 1.91 5.16 4.93
CA LYS A 172 1.30 3.83 5.11
C LYS A 172 1.13 3.44 6.58
N TYR A 173 2.13 3.75 7.41
CA TYR A 173 2.13 3.43 8.84
C TYR A 173 1.97 4.72 9.62
N PHE A 174 0.89 4.85 10.37
CA PHE A 174 0.62 6.00 11.22
C PHE A 174 -0.19 5.56 12.45
N GLN A 175 -0.28 6.44 13.45
CA GLN A 175 -1.15 6.25 14.59
C GLN A 175 -1.70 7.61 14.99
N VAL A 176 -3.00 7.66 15.27
CA VAL A 176 -3.66 8.86 15.77
C VAL A 176 -3.63 8.80 17.28
N GLY A 177 -2.99 9.79 17.90
CA GLY A 177 -2.91 9.95 19.34
C GLY A 177 -3.55 11.25 19.79
N LYS A 178 -3.88 11.34 21.08
CA LYS A 178 -4.38 12.55 21.70
C LYS A 178 -3.37 13.08 22.71
N VAL A 179 -3.17 14.39 22.71
CA VAL A 179 -2.32 15.05 23.72
C VAL A 179 -3.01 14.95 25.09
N VAL A 180 -2.28 14.46 26.08
CA VAL A 180 -2.73 14.41 27.48
C VAL A 180 -2.24 15.68 28.16
N ASP A 181 -3.15 16.42 28.79
CA ASP A 181 -2.81 17.68 29.44
C ASP A 181 -1.88 17.43 30.64
N ALA A 182 -0.87 18.29 30.79
CA ALA A 182 -0.04 18.28 31.98
C ALA A 182 -0.88 18.71 33.21
N PRO A 183 -0.58 18.18 34.41
CA PRO A 183 -1.22 18.63 35.64
C PRO A 183 -0.77 20.04 36.08
N GLU A 184 0.40 20.48 35.61
CA GLU A 184 1.05 21.73 36.04
C GLU A 184 0.44 22.98 35.40
N ASP A 185 -0.01 22.89 34.14
CA ASP A 185 -0.61 24.00 33.43
C ASP A 185 -2.11 23.77 33.20
N PHE A 186 -2.93 24.40 34.02
CA PHE A 186 -4.39 24.27 33.97
C PHE A 186 -5.06 25.29 33.05
N TYR A 187 -4.51 26.50 32.92
CA TYR A 187 -5.22 27.63 32.35
C TYR A 187 -4.77 28.02 30.94
N SER A 188 -3.52 27.76 30.54
CA SER A 188 -3.04 28.15 29.21
C SER A 188 -3.14 27.06 28.16
N SER A 189 -2.56 25.89 28.41
CA SER A 189 -2.48 24.83 27.39
C SER A 189 -3.71 23.92 27.30
N ARG A 190 -4.53 23.89 28.36
CA ARG A 190 -5.64 22.94 28.48
C ARG A 190 -6.87 23.40 27.68
N MET A 191 -7.31 22.55 26.76
CA MET A 191 -8.55 22.76 25.98
C MET A 191 -9.80 22.40 26.78
N LEU A 192 -10.89 23.16 26.64
CA LEU A 192 -12.18 22.83 27.28
C LEU A 192 -12.78 21.56 26.68
N LYS A 193 -13.62 20.85 27.46
CA LYS A 193 -14.29 19.62 26.98
C LYS A 193 -15.12 19.84 25.71
N LYS A 194 -15.68 21.05 25.54
CA LYS A 194 -16.49 21.42 24.36
C LYS A 194 -15.64 21.59 23.10
N GLU A 195 -14.40 22.05 23.26
CA GLU A 195 -13.49 22.35 22.15
C GLU A 195 -12.77 21.07 21.67
N ARG A 196 -12.53 20.11 22.56
CA ARG A 196 -11.97 18.79 22.22
C ARG A 196 -12.90 18.03 21.27
N LYS A 197 -12.45 17.74 20.05
CA LYS A 197 -13.19 16.91 19.09
C LYS A 197 -12.51 15.55 18.87
N LYS A 198 -13.05 14.78 17.92
CA LYS A 198 -12.54 13.45 17.56
C LYS A 198 -11.40 13.53 16.55
N THR A 199 -11.54 14.41 15.55
CA THR A 199 -10.59 14.57 14.45
C THR A 199 -9.99 15.98 14.45
N MET A 200 -8.81 16.14 13.85
CA MET A 200 -8.13 17.44 13.79
C MET A 200 -8.91 18.43 12.92
N VAL A 201 -9.47 17.95 11.80
CA VAL A 201 -10.29 18.78 10.92
C VAL A 201 -11.54 19.29 11.64
N ASP A 202 -12.20 18.46 12.46
CA ASP A 202 -13.39 18.88 13.21
C ASP A 202 -13.09 19.98 14.23
N GLU A 203 -11.93 19.94 14.88
CA GLU A 203 -11.51 21.00 15.82
C GLU A 203 -11.40 22.35 15.11
N ILE A 204 -10.86 22.35 13.90
CA ILE A 204 -10.64 23.57 13.12
C ILE A 204 -11.94 24.08 12.50
N LEU A 205 -12.85 23.19 12.12
CA LEU A 205 -14.19 23.55 11.69
C LEU A 205 -15.03 24.10 12.86
N HIS A 206 -14.74 23.73 14.10
CA HIS A 206 -15.44 24.26 15.26
C HIS A 206 -15.04 25.71 15.57
N ASN A 207 -13.82 26.12 15.22
CA ASN A 207 -13.35 27.48 15.42
C ASN A 207 -13.95 28.44 14.37
N GLU A 208 -14.68 29.46 14.82
CA GLU A 208 -15.34 30.41 13.93
C GLU A 208 -14.34 31.33 13.21
N GLU A 209 -13.21 31.64 13.86
CA GLU A 209 -12.21 32.53 13.30
C GLU A 209 -11.53 31.91 12.07
N SER A 210 -11.12 30.65 12.18
CA SER A 210 -10.52 29.88 11.08
C SER A 210 -11.49 29.77 9.92
N LEU A 211 -12.77 29.47 10.19
CA LEU A 211 -13.82 29.43 9.18
C LEU A 211 -14.01 30.79 8.49
N SER A 212 -14.04 31.88 9.24
CA SER A 212 -14.21 33.23 8.68
C SER A 212 -13.03 33.60 7.77
N LYS A 213 -11.79 33.28 8.18
CA LYS A 213 -10.57 33.52 7.40
C LYS A 213 -10.57 32.67 6.12
N ALA A 214 -10.89 31.38 6.23
CA ALA A 214 -10.99 30.47 5.09
C ALA A 214 -12.06 30.92 4.09
N LYS A 215 -13.26 31.29 4.55
CA LYS A 215 -14.36 31.81 3.71
C LYS A 215 -13.96 33.08 2.97
N LYS A 216 -13.36 34.05 3.68
CA LYS A 216 -12.86 35.30 3.08
C LYS A 216 -11.83 35.01 2.00
N LYS A 217 -10.84 34.15 2.29
CA LYS A 217 -9.78 33.81 1.35
C LYS A 217 -10.30 33.05 0.13
N TYR A 218 -11.22 32.12 0.35
CA TYR A 218 -11.88 31.39 -0.72
C TYR A 218 -12.68 32.31 -1.65
N ALA A 219 -13.44 33.27 -1.10
CA ALA A 219 -14.17 34.25 -1.90
C ALA A 219 -13.21 35.11 -2.74
N GLU A 220 -12.09 35.55 -2.18
CA GLU A 220 -11.05 36.29 -2.89
C GLU A 220 -10.46 35.47 -4.05
N ILE A 221 -10.12 34.18 -3.81
CA ILE A 221 -9.59 33.27 -4.83
C ILE A 221 -10.62 33.07 -5.94
N ARG A 222 -11.88 32.81 -5.58
CA ARG A 222 -12.96 32.58 -6.55
C ARG A 222 -13.23 33.81 -7.40
N GLN A 223 -13.22 35.00 -6.81
CA GLN A 223 -13.33 36.26 -7.56
C GLN A 223 -12.15 36.41 -8.52
N LYS A 224 -10.90 36.22 -8.04
CA LYS A 224 -9.70 36.27 -8.89
C LYS A 224 -9.78 35.26 -10.04
N GLU A 225 -10.21 34.03 -9.79
CA GLU A 225 -10.37 33.02 -10.82
C GLU A 225 -11.44 33.41 -11.86
N GLN A 226 -12.59 33.93 -11.42
CA GLN A 226 -13.62 34.45 -12.33
C GLN A 226 -13.09 35.62 -13.18
N THR A 227 -12.29 36.52 -12.60
CA THR A 227 -11.66 37.61 -13.36
C THR A 227 -10.70 37.09 -14.43
N LYS A 228 -9.94 36.03 -14.12
CA LYS A 228 -9.01 35.39 -15.06
C LYS A 228 -9.76 34.63 -16.16
N ARG A 229 -10.78 33.84 -15.79
CA ARG A 229 -11.57 33.01 -16.72
C ARG A 229 -12.41 33.82 -17.70
N ARG A 230 -13.04 34.91 -17.26
CA ARG A 230 -13.79 35.81 -18.16
C ARG A 230 -12.87 36.58 -19.11
N GLY A 231 -11.55 36.54 -18.90
CA GLY A 231 -10.56 37.25 -19.70
C GLY A 231 -10.64 38.77 -19.49
N ALA A 232 -9.51 39.46 -19.59
CA ALA A 232 -9.49 40.93 -19.64
C ALA A 232 -10.40 41.47 -20.76
N PHE A 233 -10.59 40.68 -21.82
CA PHE A 233 -11.37 41.02 -23.02
C PHE A 233 -12.88 41.20 -22.78
N GLN A 234 -13.53 40.39 -21.93
CA GLN A 234 -14.97 40.57 -21.66
C GLN A 234 -15.26 41.78 -20.77
N ARG A 235 -14.29 42.21 -19.96
CA ARG A 235 -14.40 43.46 -19.17
C ARG A 235 -14.39 44.72 -20.06
N PHE A 236 -13.88 44.61 -21.28
CA PHE A 236 -13.97 45.64 -22.31
C PHE A 236 -15.19 45.46 -23.24
N GLY A 237 -16.05 44.48 -22.96
CA GLY A 237 -17.28 44.25 -23.73
C GLY A 237 -18.11 45.53 -23.88
N ASN A 238 -18.39 45.89 -25.14
CA ASN A 238 -19.21 47.01 -25.60
C ASN A 238 -19.19 48.27 -24.72
N ARG A 239 -18.00 48.78 -24.38
CA ARG A 239 -17.90 50.20 -24.02
C ARG A 239 -18.39 51.01 -25.22
N LYS A 240 -19.59 51.60 -25.13
CA LYS A 240 -20.15 52.49 -26.16
C LYS A 240 -19.06 53.45 -26.59
N SER A 241 -18.74 53.46 -27.89
CA SER A 241 -17.80 54.41 -28.47
C SER A 241 -18.15 55.82 -28.00
N HIS A 242 -17.15 56.67 -27.76
CA HIS A 242 -17.37 58.03 -27.29
C HIS A 242 -18.38 58.81 -28.17
N LYS A 243 -18.45 58.46 -29.46
CA LYS A 243 -19.46 58.95 -30.42
C LYS A 243 -20.89 58.55 -30.04
N GLN A 244 -21.13 57.27 -29.72
CA GLN A 244 -22.44 56.77 -29.28
C GLN A 244 -22.88 57.36 -27.93
N GLN A 245 -21.92 57.68 -27.05
CA GLN A 245 -22.21 58.39 -25.79
C GLN A 245 -22.62 59.86 -26.04
N ARG A 246 -21.99 60.53 -27.01
CA ARG A 246 -22.37 61.90 -27.40
C ARG A 246 -23.75 61.94 -28.06
N GLU A 247 -24.04 61.02 -28.98
CA GLU A 247 -25.33 60.95 -29.67
C GLU A 247 -26.50 60.64 -28.71
N SER A 248 -26.31 59.74 -27.75
CA SER A 248 -27.32 59.46 -26.72
C SER A 248 -27.56 60.64 -25.77
N LYS A 249 -26.51 61.38 -25.39
CA LYS A 249 -26.65 62.63 -24.63
C LYS A 249 -27.40 63.71 -25.41
N MET A 250 -27.13 63.86 -26.70
CA MET A 250 -27.82 64.83 -27.57
C MET A 250 -29.29 64.46 -27.81
N LYS A 251 -29.62 63.16 -27.90
CA LYS A 251 -31.02 62.68 -28.00
C LYS A 251 -31.80 62.92 -26.70
N ASN A 252 -31.19 62.74 -25.54
CA ASN A 252 -31.85 62.99 -24.25
C ASN A 252 -32.04 64.48 -23.93
N LYS A 253 -31.31 65.39 -24.59
CA LYS A 253 -31.45 66.85 -24.44
C LYS A 253 -32.51 67.47 -25.37
N LYS A 254 -33.09 66.67 -26.28
CA LYS A 254 -34.11 67.08 -27.27
C LYS A 254 -35.54 66.67 -26.90
N LYS A 255 -35.73 66.05 -25.73
CA LYS A 255 -37.02 65.90 -25.05
C LYS A 255 -37.07 66.90 -23.90
#